data_AF-A0A330MMC6-F1
#
_entry.id   AF-A0A330MMC6-F1
#
_cell.length_a   1.000
_cell.length_b   1.000
_cell.length_c   1.000
_cell.angle_alpha   90.00
_cell.angle_beta   90.00
_cell.angle_gamma   90.00
#
_symmetry.space_group_name_H-M   'P 1'
#
loop_
_entity.id
_entity.type
_entity.pdbx_description
1 polymer ?
#
loop_
_entity_poly.entity_id
_entity_poly.type
_entity_poly.pdbx_seq_one_letter_code
_entity_poly.pdbx_strand_id
1 'polypeptide(L)'
;MVFIHMLAAIKKKVEKQKSNEWEKYIKRFKDFPPDHAFDAFKNEYYYEAVGVLHGFIESQLRNLLLAFSSINQKSELSNIWDINERLDFRNLSNVLFVIHLISKKEYDTLNSLNSLRNEIIHKYFYDPYENMYFGVSHKKFLSIFKPSYNLSYDLIEKIDKMYEDENNKK
;
A
#
# COMPACT_ATOMS: atom_id res chain seq x y z
N MET A 1 33.62 30.61 -19.22
CA MET A 1 33.26 30.14 -17.86
C MET A 1 31.75 30.20 -17.55
N VAL A 2 30.93 30.95 -18.30
CA VAL A 2 29.47 31.12 -18.07
C VAL A 2 28.63 29.90 -18.51
N PHE A 3 29.05 29.18 -19.55
CA PHE A 3 28.29 28.04 -20.10
C PHE A 3 28.23 26.81 -19.18
N ILE A 4 29.28 26.57 -18.38
CA ILE A 4 29.36 25.42 -17.46
C ILE A 4 28.39 25.60 -16.28
N HIS A 5 28.24 26.83 -15.79
CA HIS A 5 27.32 27.17 -14.70
C HIS A 5 25.85 27.07 -15.13
N MET A 6 25.54 27.40 -16.40
CA MET A 6 24.20 27.28 -16.96
C MET A 6 23.76 25.82 -17.13
N LEU A 7 24.66 24.95 -17.59
CA LEU A 7 24.38 23.50 -17.73
C LEU A 7 24.23 22.82 -16.35
N ALA A 8 25.02 23.22 -15.36
CA ALA A 8 24.86 22.74 -13.98
C ALA A 8 23.53 23.19 -13.36
N ALA A 9 23.10 24.43 -13.62
CA ALA A 9 21.81 24.94 -13.15
C ALA A 9 20.62 24.23 -13.81
N ILE A 10 20.70 23.90 -15.11
CA ILE A 10 19.67 23.14 -15.83
C ILE A 10 19.61 21.70 -15.30
N LYS A 11 20.76 21.04 -15.11
CA LYS A 11 20.81 19.66 -14.58
C LYS A 11 20.24 19.57 -13.16
N LYS A 12 20.59 20.53 -12.30
CA LYS A 12 20.06 20.64 -10.92
C LYS A 12 18.56 20.98 -10.90
N LYS A 13 18.07 21.74 -11.88
CA LYS A 13 16.64 22.07 -12.03
C LYS A 13 15.83 20.88 -12.55
N VAL A 14 16.40 20.07 -13.44
CA VAL A 14 15.82 18.81 -13.94
C VAL A 14 15.81 17.72 -12.86
N GLU A 15 16.88 17.60 -12.06
CA GLU A 15 16.92 16.69 -10.90
C GLU A 15 15.91 17.11 -9.81
N LYS A 16 15.77 18.41 -9.55
CA LYS A 16 14.78 18.96 -8.61
C LYS A 16 13.34 18.94 -9.14
N GLN A 17 13.14 18.87 -10.46
CA GLN A 17 11.84 18.62 -11.06
C GLN A 17 11.45 17.14 -10.97
N LYS A 18 12.42 16.23 -11.20
CA LYS A 18 12.21 14.78 -11.01
C LYS A 18 11.95 14.41 -9.55
N SER A 19 12.48 15.17 -8.58
CA SER A 19 12.18 14.94 -7.16
C SER A 19 10.78 15.40 -6.72
N ASN A 20 10.06 16.17 -7.53
CA ASN A 20 8.80 16.81 -7.12
C ASN A 20 7.54 16.21 -7.76
N GLU A 21 7.66 15.37 -8.80
CA GLU A 21 6.48 14.78 -9.44
C GLU A 21 5.89 13.61 -8.64
N TRP A 22 6.70 12.76 -8.02
CA TRP A 22 6.21 11.63 -7.22
C TRP A 22 5.62 12.07 -5.88
N GLU A 23 6.13 13.14 -5.26
CA GLU A 23 5.59 13.71 -4.02
C GLU A 23 4.13 14.20 -4.18
N LYS A 24 3.74 14.60 -5.41
CA LYS A 24 2.35 14.99 -5.73
C LYS A 24 1.35 13.85 -5.49
N TYR A 25 1.81 12.60 -5.60
CA TYR A 25 0.97 11.41 -5.46
C TYR A 25 0.99 10.82 -4.04
N ILE A 26 1.81 11.36 -3.12
CA ILE A 26 1.89 10.91 -1.74
C ILE A 26 1.02 11.81 -0.85
N LYS A 27 -0.19 11.34 -0.49
CA LYS A 27 -1.01 11.97 0.56
C LYS A 27 -0.32 11.82 1.92
N ARG A 28 0.17 12.92 2.50
CA ARG A 28 0.64 12.96 3.89
C ARG A 28 -0.57 13.02 4.83
N PHE A 29 -0.86 11.93 5.54
CA PHE A 29 -1.86 11.90 6.61
C PHE A 29 -1.32 12.60 7.87
N LYS A 30 -2.20 13.17 8.69
CA LYS A 30 -1.84 13.87 9.95
C LYS A 30 -1.23 12.92 11.00
N ASP A 31 -1.70 11.67 10.99
CA ASP A 31 -1.14 10.53 11.71
C ASP A 31 -0.88 9.41 10.70
N PHE A 32 0.15 8.59 10.91
CA PHE A 32 0.47 7.52 9.96
C PHE A 32 -0.73 6.54 9.91
N PRO A 33 -1.29 6.20 8.74
CA PRO A 33 -2.54 5.43 8.69
C PRO A 33 -2.48 4.06 9.42
N PRO A 34 -1.34 3.33 9.43
CA PRO A 34 -1.16 2.18 10.30
C PRO A 34 -1.34 2.51 11.80
N ASP A 35 -0.77 3.62 12.27
CA ASP A 35 -0.86 4.04 13.68
C ASP A 35 -2.31 4.38 14.05
N HIS A 36 -3.02 5.10 13.18
CA HIS A 36 -4.46 5.34 13.35
C HIS A 36 -5.27 4.04 13.38
N ALA A 37 -4.94 3.06 12.52
CA ALA A 37 -5.57 1.75 12.56
C ALA A 37 -5.31 1.02 13.89
N PHE A 38 -4.08 1.12 14.41
CA PHE A 38 -3.70 0.50 15.68
C PHE A 38 -4.39 1.18 16.88
N ASP A 39 -4.53 2.50 16.86
CA ASP A 39 -5.24 3.23 17.90
C ASP A 39 -6.75 2.98 17.84
N ALA A 40 -7.35 2.90 16.65
CA ALA A 40 -8.73 2.44 16.48
C ALA A 40 -8.91 1.03 17.07
N PHE A 41 -7.95 0.12 16.85
CA PHE A 41 -7.96 -1.20 17.45
C PHE A 41 -7.90 -1.16 18.99
N LYS A 42 -7.02 -0.35 19.58
CA LYS A 42 -6.93 -0.20 21.06
C LYS A 42 -8.21 0.34 21.68
N ASN A 43 -8.91 1.21 20.96
CA ASN A 43 -10.18 1.79 21.40
C ASN A 43 -11.40 0.95 20.99
N GLU A 44 -11.19 -0.31 20.61
CA GLU A 44 -12.24 -1.29 20.25
C GLU A 44 -13.08 -0.90 19.00
N TYR A 45 -12.61 0.07 18.21
CA TYR A 45 -13.19 0.44 16.91
C TYR A 45 -12.71 -0.52 15.81
N TYR A 46 -13.06 -1.80 15.93
CA TYR A 46 -12.57 -2.87 15.06
C TYR A 46 -12.87 -2.68 13.56
N TYR A 47 -14.05 -2.14 13.23
CA TYR A 47 -14.40 -1.82 11.84
C TYR A 47 -13.45 -0.79 11.24
N GLU A 48 -13.22 0.31 11.97
CA GLU A 48 -12.35 1.39 11.54
C GLU A 48 -10.90 0.90 11.44
N ALA A 49 -10.43 0.17 12.44
CA ALA A 49 -9.10 -0.42 12.45
C ALA A 49 -8.82 -1.24 11.18
N VAL A 50 -9.73 -2.16 10.81
CA VAL A 50 -9.55 -2.97 9.60
C VAL A 50 -9.71 -2.15 8.33
N GLY A 51 -10.68 -1.24 8.27
CA GLY A 51 -10.91 -0.40 7.10
C GLY A 51 -9.72 0.49 6.76
N VAL A 52 -9.14 1.15 7.78
CA VAL A 52 -7.97 2.01 7.64
C VAL A 52 -6.75 1.19 7.23
N LEU A 53 -6.48 0.09 7.91
CA LEU A 53 -5.32 -0.76 7.60
C LEU A 53 -5.40 -1.37 6.21
N HIS A 54 -6.59 -1.86 5.83
CA HIS A 54 -6.83 -2.45 4.50
C HIS A 54 -6.60 -1.42 3.39
N GLY A 55 -7.21 -0.23 3.50
CA GLY A 55 -7.03 0.84 2.51
C GLY A 55 -5.59 1.35 2.43
N PHE A 56 -4.88 1.43 3.55
CA PHE A 56 -3.47 1.80 3.55
C PHE A 56 -2.60 0.76 2.84
N ILE A 57 -2.77 -0.52 3.18
CA ILE A 57 -2.02 -1.61 2.53
C ILE A 57 -2.32 -1.61 1.03
N GLU A 58 -3.58 -1.43 0.62
CA GLU A 58 -3.94 -1.33 -0.80
C GLU A 58 -3.12 -0.26 -1.53
N SER A 59 -3.02 0.93 -0.92
CA SER A 59 -2.18 2.02 -1.46
C SER A 59 -0.71 1.61 -1.55
N GLN A 60 -0.17 0.90 -0.56
CA GLN A 60 1.21 0.42 -0.62
C GLN A 60 1.42 -0.65 -1.70
N LEU A 61 0.46 -1.56 -1.92
CA LEU A 61 0.52 -2.53 -3.02
C LEU A 61 0.55 -1.83 -4.39
N ARG A 62 -0.27 -0.78 -4.56
CA ARG A 62 -0.23 0.06 -5.78
C ARG A 62 1.13 0.72 -5.95
N ASN A 63 1.66 1.34 -4.90
CA ASN A 63 2.96 2.00 -4.94
C ASN A 63 4.09 1.03 -5.27
N LEU A 64 4.06 -0.17 -4.71
CA LEU A 64 5.04 -1.22 -4.99
C LEU A 64 5.03 -1.65 -6.47
N LEU A 65 3.83 -1.87 -7.03
CA LEU A 65 3.70 -2.21 -8.45
C LEU A 65 4.15 -1.07 -9.37
N LEU A 66 3.83 0.16 -9.00
CA LEU A 66 4.23 1.35 -9.75
C LEU A 66 5.75 1.54 -9.71
N ALA A 67 6.37 1.42 -8.53
CA ALA A 67 7.82 1.51 -8.35
C ALA A 67 8.52 0.47 -9.23
N PHE A 68 8.11 -0.79 -9.14
CA PHE A 68 8.64 -1.87 -9.97
C PHE A 68 8.55 -1.56 -11.46
N SER A 69 7.39 -1.10 -11.91
CA SER A 69 7.14 -0.81 -13.32
C SER A 69 7.97 0.37 -13.81
N SER A 70 8.12 1.41 -12.98
CA SER A 70 8.92 2.60 -13.29
C SER A 70 10.40 2.31 -13.47
N ILE A 71 10.92 1.32 -12.74
CA ILE A 71 12.33 0.90 -12.77
C ILE A 71 12.59 -0.05 -13.95
N ASN A 72 11.67 -0.99 -14.21
CA ASN A 72 11.94 -2.12 -15.10
C ASN A 72 11.32 -1.99 -16.50
N GLN A 73 10.39 -1.08 -16.74
CA GLN A 73 9.68 -0.99 -18.02
C GLN A 73 9.93 0.33 -18.76
N LYS A 74 9.93 0.25 -20.10
CA LYS A 74 10.01 1.41 -21.02
C LYS A 74 8.64 2.02 -21.35
N SER A 75 7.58 1.52 -20.72
CA SER A 75 6.21 1.98 -20.95
C SER A 75 6.00 3.38 -20.37
N GLU A 76 5.03 4.10 -20.89
CA GLU A 76 4.66 5.42 -20.38
C GLU A 76 4.08 5.29 -18.95
N LEU A 77 4.64 6.02 -17.99
CA LEU A 77 4.27 5.93 -16.58
C LEU A 77 2.80 6.27 -16.32
N SER A 78 2.24 7.19 -17.12
CA SER A 78 0.83 7.60 -17.09
C SER A 78 -0.12 6.41 -17.32
N ASN A 79 0.13 5.61 -18.35
CA ASN A 79 -0.69 4.44 -18.67
C ASN A 79 -0.60 3.36 -17.58
N ILE A 80 0.59 3.15 -17.01
CA ILE A 80 0.77 2.21 -15.90
C ILE A 80 0.00 2.68 -14.67
N TRP A 81 0.07 3.97 -14.34
CA TRP A 81 -0.62 4.55 -13.20
C TRP A 81 -2.14 4.37 -13.31
N ASP A 82 -2.72 4.71 -14.47
CA ASP A 82 -4.17 4.57 -14.71
C ASP A 82 -4.66 3.13 -14.58
N ILE A 83 -3.90 2.15 -15.08
CA ILE A 83 -4.25 0.73 -14.97
C ILE A 83 -4.09 0.27 -13.52
N ASN A 84 -3.00 0.68 -12.86
CA ASN A 84 -2.72 0.32 -11.47
C ASN A 84 -3.85 0.77 -10.55
N GLU A 85 -4.37 2.00 -10.69
CA GLU A 85 -5.50 2.54 -9.91
C GLU A 85 -6.81 1.74 -10.08
N ARG A 86 -6.97 1.00 -11.18
CA ARG A 86 -8.17 0.17 -11.42
C ARG A 86 -8.10 -1.22 -10.77
N LEU A 87 -6.92 -1.67 -10.38
CA LEU A 87 -6.78 -2.97 -9.72
C LEU A 87 -7.35 -2.90 -8.31
N ASP A 88 -8.19 -3.86 -7.91
CA ASP A 88 -8.62 -3.99 -6.52
C ASP A 88 -7.53 -4.66 -5.65
N PHE A 89 -7.74 -4.66 -4.33
CA PHE A 89 -6.83 -5.28 -3.35
C PHE A 89 -6.42 -6.72 -3.71
N ARG A 90 -7.38 -7.54 -4.18
CA ARG A 90 -7.13 -8.95 -4.50
C ARG A 90 -6.30 -9.06 -5.77
N ASN A 91 -6.62 -8.28 -6.79
CA ASN A 91 -5.89 -8.25 -8.05
C ASN A 91 -4.45 -7.75 -7.83
N LEU A 92 -4.26 -6.70 -7.02
CA LEU A 92 -2.93 -6.23 -6.60
C LEU A 92 -2.13 -7.34 -5.92
N SER A 93 -2.73 -8.00 -4.93
CA SER A 93 -2.07 -9.11 -4.20
C SER A 93 -1.67 -10.24 -5.15
N ASN A 94 -2.54 -10.63 -6.08
CA ASN A 94 -2.26 -11.67 -7.07
C ASN A 94 -1.12 -11.28 -8.01
N VAL A 95 -1.18 -10.08 -8.60
CA VAL A 95 -0.16 -9.60 -9.53
C VAL A 95 1.20 -9.56 -8.83
N LEU A 96 1.29 -8.92 -7.66
CA LEU A 96 2.54 -8.79 -6.91
C LEU A 96 3.15 -10.14 -6.53
N PHE A 97 2.32 -11.14 -6.23
CA PHE A 97 2.79 -12.50 -5.95
C PHE A 97 3.33 -13.19 -7.20
N VAL A 98 2.61 -13.07 -8.33
CA VAL A 98 3.02 -13.66 -9.62
C VAL A 98 4.34 -13.07 -10.12
N ILE A 99 4.55 -11.77 -9.94
CA ILE A 99 5.82 -11.11 -10.32
C ILE A 99 6.89 -11.17 -9.22
N HIS A 100 6.66 -11.97 -8.17
CA HIS A 100 7.60 -12.22 -7.07
C HIS A 100 8.05 -10.99 -6.26
N LEU A 101 7.23 -9.93 -6.21
CA LEU A 101 7.49 -8.79 -5.32
C LEU A 101 7.04 -9.02 -3.89
N ILE A 102 6.13 -9.97 -3.69
CA ILE A 102 5.73 -10.46 -2.36
C ILE A 102 5.88 -11.98 -2.29
N SER A 103 6.25 -12.46 -1.11
CA SER A 103 6.36 -13.85 -0.73
C SER A 103 4.98 -14.49 -0.51
N LYS A 104 4.96 -15.83 -0.45
CA LYS A 104 3.74 -16.58 -0.14
C LYS A 104 3.14 -16.19 1.22
N LYS A 105 3.98 -15.96 2.23
CA LYS A 105 3.56 -15.55 3.57
C LYS A 105 2.87 -14.18 3.56
N GLU A 106 3.43 -13.22 2.84
CA GLU A 106 2.84 -11.88 2.68
C GLU A 106 1.50 -12.00 1.94
N TYR A 107 1.45 -12.77 0.84
CA TYR A 107 0.23 -13.02 0.09
C TYR A 107 -0.89 -13.65 0.94
N ASP A 108 -0.57 -14.65 1.76
CA ASP A 108 -1.56 -15.29 2.65
C ASP A 108 -2.05 -14.34 3.76
N THR A 109 -1.18 -13.43 4.22
CA THR A 109 -1.54 -12.37 5.17
C THR A 109 -2.52 -11.36 4.54
N LEU A 110 -2.28 -10.94 3.29
CA LEU A 110 -3.16 -10.06 2.53
C LEU A 110 -4.54 -10.70 2.30
N ASN A 111 -4.58 -11.97 1.90
CA ASN A 111 -5.83 -12.70 1.73
C ASN A 111 -6.63 -12.83 3.04
N SER A 112 -5.93 -13.05 4.15
CA SER A 112 -6.55 -13.13 5.47
C SER A 112 -7.15 -11.78 5.89
N LEU A 113 -6.45 -10.67 5.65
CA LEU A 113 -6.95 -9.32 5.91
C LEU A 113 -8.19 -9.00 5.07
N ASN A 114 -8.14 -9.30 3.77
CA ASN A 114 -9.27 -9.07 2.88
C ASN A 114 -10.51 -9.88 3.30
N SER A 115 -10.29 -11.12 3.73
CA SER A 115 -11.36 -11.97 4.27
C SER A 115 -11.93 -11.42 5.57
N LEU A 116 -11.07 -10.94 6.48
CA LEU A 116 -11.48 -10.30 7.74
C LEU A 116 -12.32 -9.04 7.47
N ARG A 117 -11.86 -8.16 6.56
CA ARG A 117 -12.57 -6.94 6.15
C ARG A 117 -13.97 -7.26 5.64
N ASN A 118 -14.09 -8.25 4.75
CA ASN A 118 -15.37 -8.67 4.21
C ASN A 118 -16.27 -9.28 5.28
N GLU A 119 -15.74 -10.12 6.16
CA GLU A 119 -16.51 -10.72 7.25
C GLU A 119 -17.05 -9.66 8.22
N ILE A 120 -16.24 -8.66 8.58
CA ILE A 120 -16.67 -7.55 9.44
C ILE A 120 -17.74 -6.71 8.75
N ILE A 121 -17.54 -6.35 7.47
CA ILE A 121 -18.49 -5.49 6.74
C ILE A 121 -19.81 -6.18 6.49
N HIS A 122 -19.80 -7.42 5.98
CA HIS A 122 -21.04 -8.14 5.73
C HIS A 122 -21.82 -8.40 7.03
N LYS A 123 -21.13 -8.61 8.17
CA LYS A 123 -21.78 -8.79 9.48
C LYS A 123 -22.43 -7.52 10.05
N TYR A 124 -22.05 -6.33 9.60
CA TYR A 124 -22.71 -5.06 9.98
C TYR A 124 -24.00 -4.78 9.17
N PHE A 125 -24.13 -5.35 7.97
CA PHE A 125 -25.27 -5.14 7.06
C PHE A 125 -26.26 -6.33 7.08
N TYR A 126 -26.42 -7.01 8.21
CA TYR A 126 -27.32 -8.16 8.30
C TYR A 126 -28.80 -7.79 8.28
N ASP A 127 -29.53 -8.53 7.45
CA ASP A 127 -30.99 -8.53 7.34
C ASP A 127 -31.59 -9.29 8.53
N PRO A 128 -32.59 -8.74 9.26
CA PRO A 128 -33.20 -9.36 10.44
C PRO A 128 -33.76 -10.79 10.30
N TYR A 129 -33.78 -11.38 9.09
CA TYR A 129 -34.25 -12.75 8.85
C TYR A 129 -33.18 -13.86 9.01
N GLU A 130 -31.89 -13.52 9.20
CA GLU A 130 -30.83 -14.51 9.35
C GLU A 130 -30.39 -14.71 10.81
N ASN A 131 -30.87 -15.80 11.43
CA ASN A 131 -30.57 -16.19 12.82
C ASN A 131 -29.18 -16.84 12.99
N MET A 132 -28.09 -16.07 13.06
CA MET A 132 -26.76 -16.59 13.46
C MET A 132 -25.94 -15.67 14.37
N TYR A 133 -25.08 -16.29 15.17
CA TYR A 133 -24.19 -15.67 16.18
C TYR A 133 -23.29 -14.55 15.60
N PHE A 134 -23.26 -13.42 16.31
CA PHE A 134 -22.67 -12.14 15.88
C PHE A 134 -21.13 -12.07 15.99
N GLY A 135 -20.48 -11.58 14.95
CA GLY A 135 -19.12 -11.03 15.01
C GLY A 135 -17.96 -11.96 14.63
N VAL A 136 -16.75 -11.40 14.64
CA VAL A 136 -15.48 -12.13 14.49
C VAL A 136 -14.87 -12.29 15.88
N SER A 137 -14.40 -13.48 16.25
CA SER A 137 -13.75 -13.66 17.57
C SER A 137 -12.51 -12.75 17.69
N HIS A 138 -12.31 -12.14 18.85
CA HIS A 138 -11.15 -11.28 19.11
C HIS A 138 -9.81 -12.01 18.83
N LYS A 139 -9.74 -13.30 19.14
CA LYS A 139 -8.59 -14.16 18.82
C LYS A 139 -8.32 -14.24 17.31
N LYS A 140 -9.36 -14.47 16.50
CA LYS A 140 -9.25 -14.50 15.03
C LYS A 140 -8.85 -13.12 14.50
N PHE A 141 -9.48 -12.06 14.99
CA PHE A 141 -9.14 -10.68 14.64
C PHE A 141 -7.65 -10.40 14.87
N LEU A 142 -7.16 -10.61 16.11
CA LEU A 142 -5.77 -10.38 16.49
C LEU A 142 -4.78 -11.17 15.64
N SER A 143 -5.11 -12.44 15.36
CA SER A 143 -4.24 -13.33 14.57
C SER A 143 -4.04 -12.87 13.13
N ILE A 144 -4.92 -11.99 12.62
CA ILE A 144 -4.85 -11.43 11.27
C ILE A 144 -4.34 -9.99 11.32
N PHE A 145 -4.93 -9.16 12.19
CA PHE A 145 -4.66 -7.73 12.25
C PHE A 145 -3.20 -7.41 12.55
N LYS A 146 -2.59 -8.08 13.55
CA LYS A 146 -1.20 -7.79 13.93
C LYS A 146 -0.18 -8.15 12.83
N PRO A 147 -0.25 -9.34 12.20
CA PRO A 147 0.58 -9.63 11.02
C PRO A 147 0.36 -8.64 9.87
N SER A 148 -0.89 -8.23 9.59
CA SER A 148 -1.18 -7.23 8.56
C SER A 148 -0.62 -5.86 8.89
N TYR A 149 -0.70 -5.43 10.15
CA TYR A 149 -0.11 -4.17 10.62
C TYR A 149 1.40 -4.16 10.40
N ASN A 150 2.10 -5.23 10.82
CA ASN A 150 3.54 -5.35 10.60
C ASN A 150 3.88 -5.35 9.09
N LEU A 151 3.11 -6.08 8.28
CA LEU A 151 3.29 -6.12 6.83
C LEU A 151 3.18 -4.72 6.20
N SER A 152 2.38 -3.82 6.76
CA SER A 152 2.27 -2.46 6.23
C SER A 152 3.59 -1.70 6.28
N TYR A 153 4.39 -1.88 7.33
CA TYR A 153 5.75 -1.33 7.45
C TYR A 153 6.74 -2.02 6.53
N ASP A 154 6.68 -3.35 6.47
CA ASP A 154 7.56 -4.14 5.57
C ASP A 154 7.39 -3.71 4.09
N LEU A 155 6.15 -3.37 3.68
CA LEU A 155 5.86 -2.88 2.33
C LEU A 155 6.46 -1.49 2.08
N ILE A 156 6.38 -0.58 3.06
CA ILE A 156 6.99 0.76 2.96
C ILE A 156 8.51 0.63 2.77
N GLU A 157 9.16 -0.14 3.64
CA GLU A 157 10.60 -0.36 3.55
C GLU A 157 11.02 -0.98 2.21
N LYS A 158 10.20 -1.91 1.68
CA LYS A 158 10.46 -2.55 0.38
C LYS A 158 10.41 -1.53 -0.76
N ILE A 159 9.45 -0.61 -0.74
CA ILE A 159 9.32 0.46 -1.74
C ILE A 159 10.51 1.42 -1.65
N ASP A 160 10.88 1.86 -0.45
CA ASP A 160 11.98 2.79 -0.24
C ASP A 160 13.31 2.20 -0.74
N LYS A 161 13.60 0.95 -0.41
CA LYS A 161 14.79 0.21 -0.89
C LYS A 161 14.86 0.15 -2.41
N MET A 162 13.73 -0.05 -3.10
CA MET A 162 13.69 -0.09 -4.56
C MET A 162 14.12 1.24 -5.19
N TYR A 163 13.70 2.36 -4.62
CA TYR A 163 14.10 3.68 -5.10
C TYR A 163 15.55 4.02 -4.74
N GLU A 164 16.03 3.63 -3.57
CA GLU A 164 17.44 3.79 -3.18
C GLU A 164 18.38 3.03 -4.12
N ASP A 165 18.08 1.76 -4.41
CA ASP A 165 18.87 0.92 -5.32
C ASP A 165 18.95 1.50 -6.73
N GLU A 166 17.86 2.11 -7.22
CA GLU A 166 17.83 2.75 -8.53
C GLU A 166 18.61 4.08 -8.56
N ASN A 167 18.61 4.84 -7.46
CA ASN A 167 19.39 6.07 -7.36
C ASN A 167 20.89 5.79 -7.29
N ASN A 168 21.30 4.70 -6.62
CA ASN A 168 22.70 4.29 -6.51
C ASN A 168 23.29 3.72 -7.81
N LYS A 169 22.46 3.34 -8.78
CA LYS A 169 22.89 2.86 -10.12
C LYS A 169 23.15 3.99 -11.12
N LYS A 170 22.72 5.23 -10.83
CA LYS A 170 22.86 6.40 -11.71
C LYS A 170 24.10 7.23 -11.36
#